data_AF-A0A1X4I815-F1
#
_entry.id   AF-A0A1X4I815-F1
#
_cell.length_a   1.000
_cell.length_b   1.000
_cell.length_c   1.000
_cell.angle_alpha   90.00
_cell.angle_beta   90.00
_cell.angle_gamma   90.00
#
_symmetry.space_group_name_H-M   'P 1'
#
loop_
_entity.id
_entity.type
_entity.pdbx_description
1 polymer ?
#
loop_
_entity_poly.entity_id
_entity_poly.type
_entity_poly.pdbx_seq_one_letter_code
_entity_poly.pdbx_strand_id
1 'polypeptide(L)'
;MYGDLDTSEVASGGHSRGSIGTFDVADDPRLETTVHVAGGSSDGNGPDSLRNPALHIDDEDFATADMERDHTRTDVPVWFDILDGTDHVLATRKGRHVITARLRWRLADENSAAPGTS
;
A
#
# COMPACT_ATOMS: atom_id res chain seq x y z
N MET A 1 20.26 -19.02 12.62
CA MET A 1 19.47 -18.04 11.86
C MET A 1 20.15 -16.70 12.01
N TYR A 2 21.04 -16.39 11.07
CA TYR A 2 21.65 -15.08 10.86
C TYR A 2 21.86 -15.02 9.34
N GLY A 3 21.23 -14.08 8.66
CA GLY A 3 21.27 -13.97 7.18
C GLY A 3 20.11 -14.61 6.40
N ASP A 4 19.00 -14.96 7.05
CA ASP A 4 17.81 -15.50 6.35
C ASP A 4 16.85 -14.39 5.84
N LEU A 5 17.14 -13.12 6.15
CA LEU A 5 16.35 -11.95 5.75
C LEU A 5 17.23 -11.05 4.87
N ASP A 6 16.70 -10.67 3.72
CA ASP A 6 17.25 -9.60 2.90
C ASP A 6 16.78 -8.26 3.46
N THR A 7 17.72 -7.41 3.88
CA THR A 7 17.42 -6.09 4.46
C THR A 7 17.52 -4.95 3.46
N SER A 8 17.90 -5.22 2.20
CA SER A 8 17.72 -4.27 1.09
C SER A 8 16.30 -4.26 0.56
N GLU A 9 15.55 -5.34 0.75
CA GLU A 9 14.20 -5.52 0.21
C GLU A 9 13.15 -5.41 1.31
N VAL A 10 12.78 -4.18 1.68
CA VAL A 10 11.86 -3.92 2.80
C VAL A 10 10.59 -3.23 2.33
N ALA A 11 9.44 -3.66 2.85
CA ALA A 11 8.17 -2.96 2.69
C ALA A 11 7.50 -2.72 4.04
N SER A 12 6.68 -1.68 4.12
CA SER A 12 5.79 -1.42 5.24
C SER A 12 4.34 -1.48 4.77
N GLY A 13 3.44 -1.94 5.63
CA GLY A 13 2.03 -1.94 5.28
C GLY A 13 1.12 -2.15 6.47
N GLY A 14 -0.10 -1.65 6.34
CA GLY A 14 -1.05 -1.64 7.43
C GLY A 14 -2.50 -1.47 7.00
N HIS A 15 -3.38 -1.96 7.87
CA HIS A 15 -4.83 -1.91 7.71
C HIS A 15 -5.42 -0.84 8.63
N SER A 16 -6.37 -0.05 8.13
CA SER A 16 -7.06 0.98 8.91
C SER A 16 -6.07 1.94 9.55
N ARG A 17 -6.05 2.05 10.88
CA ARG A 17 -5.06 2.86 11.62
C ARG A 17 -3.61 2.43 11.37
N GLY A 18 -3.38 1.17 11.01
CA GLY A 18 -2.06 0.70 10.58
C GLY A 18 -1.60 1.35 9.28
N SER A 19 -2.53 1.78 8.41
CA SER A 19 -2.19 2.54 7.21
C SER A 19 -1.63 3.92 7.55
N ILE A 20 -2.23 4.61 8.52
CA ILE A 20 -1.72 5.89 9.05
C ILE A 20 -0.28 5.71 9.56
N GLY A 21 -0.04 4.68 10.38
CA GLY A 21 1.31 4.36 10.85
C GLY A 21 2.28 3.92 9.73
N THR A 22 1.76 3.46 8.58
CA THR A 22 2.57 3.17 7.41
C THR A 22 2.99 4.46 6.71
N PHE A 23 2.12 5.47 6.66
CA PHE A 23 2.46 6.81 6.16
C PHE A 23 3.49 7.51 7.06
N ASP A 24 3.46 7.29 8.39
CA ASP A 24 4.43 7.85 9.35
C ASP A 24 5.89 7.42 9.06
N VAL A 25 6.09 6.33 8.31
CA VAL A 25 7.42 5.79 7.96
C VAL A 25 7.66 5.74 6.45
N ALA A 26 6.74 6.27 5.64
CA ALA A 26 6.76 6.12 4.18
C ALA A 26 7.91 6.88 3.47
N ASP A 27 8.61 7.74 4.20
CA ASP A 27 9.80 8.46 3.74
C ASP A 27 11.11 7.76 4.11
N ASP A 28 11.07 6.62 4.82
CA ASP A 28 12.26 5.83 5.12
C ASP A 28 12.89 5.32 3.81
N PRO A 29 14.15 5.71 3.52
CA PRO A 29 14.80 5.40 2.24
C PRO A 29 15.10 3.91 2.07
N ARG A 30 14.87 3.08 3.09
CA ARG A 30 15.05 1.62 3.01
C ARG A 30 13.81 0.89 2.48
N LEU A 31 12.67 1.58 2.36
CA LEU A 31 11.43 0.96 1.90
C LEU A 31 11.35 0.97 0.36
N GLU A 32 11.08 -0.18 -0.25
CA GLU A 32 10.90 -0.32 -1.70
C GLU A 32 9.45 -0.07 -2.15
N THR A 33 8.49 -0.27 -1.24
CA THR A 33 7.06 -0.02 -1.46
C THR A 33 6.33 0.08 -0.13
N THR A 34 5.17 0.74 -0.13
CA THR A 34 4.20 0.66 0.97
C THR A 34 2.88 0.02 0.52
N VAL A 35 2.12 -0.52 1.49
CA VAL A 35 0.79 -1.11 1.27
C VAL A 35 -0.20 -0.55 2.28
N HIS A 36 -1.22 0.13 1.79
CA HIS A 36 -2.25 0.81 2.58
C HIS A 36 -3.60 0.13 2.32
N VAL A 37 -4.22 -0.40 3.37
CA VAL A 37 -5.50 -1.12 3.25
C VAL A 37 -6.57 -0.44 4.09
N ALA A 38 -7.70 -0.06 3.48
CA ALA A 38 -8.86 0.57 4.14
C ALA A 38 -8.46 1.67 5.13
N GLY A 39 -7.56 2.57 4.71
CA GLY A 39 -7.04 3.65 5.53
C GLY A 39 -6.13 4.57 4.71
N GLY A 40 -6.40 5.87 4.76
CA GLY A 40 -5.55 6.90 4.15
C GLY A 40 -4.58 7.54 5.15
N SER A 41 -3.92 8.61 4.70
CA SER A 41 -2.99 9.44 5.46
C SER A 41 -3.66 10.15 6.62
N SER A 42 -4.94 10.48 6.48
CA SER A 42 -5.76 11.22 7.43
C SER A 42 -5.19 12.60 7.81
N ASP A 43 -4.38 13.21 6.94
CA ASP A 43 -3.77 14.53 7.14
C ASP A 43 -4.54 15.69 6.45
N GLY A 44 -5.48 15.36 5.57
CA GLY A 44 -6.29 16.32 4.81
C GLY A 44 -5.60 16.97 3.61
N ASN A 45 -4.29 16.77 3.45
CA ASN A 45 -3.45 17.41 2.43
C ASN A 45 -2.97 16.43 1.36
N GLY A 46 -2.95 15.12 1.64
CA GLY A 46 -2.37 14.10 0.77
C GLY A 46 -1.01 13.64 1.31
N PRO A 47 -0.47 12.50 0.85
CA PRO A 47 0.58 11.78 1.55
C PRO A 47 1.96 12.38 1.27
N ASP A 48 2.25 13.52 1.91
CA ASP A 48 3.51 14.25 1.74
C ASP A 48 4.74 13.41 2.07
N SER A 49 4.61 12.36 2.90
CA SER A 49 5.69 11.45 3.27
C SER A 49 5.97 10.36 2.22
N LEU A 50 5.10 10.14 1.24
CA LEU A 50 5.25 9.03 0.30
C LEU A 50 6.43 9.30 -0.66
N ARG A 51 7.47 8.45 -0.61
CA ARG A 51 8.68 8.58 -1.46
C ARG A 51 8.84 7.45 -2.47
N ASN A 52 8.18 6.32 -2.23
CA ASN A 52 8.30 5.12 -3.05
C ASN A 52 6.94 4.69 -3.58
N PRO A 53 6.89 3.98 -4.72
CA PRO A 53 5.64 3.49 -5.26
C PRO A 53 4.81 2.73 -4.22
N ALA A 54 3.48 2.94 -4.20
CA ALA A 54 2.61 2.34 -3.20
C ALA A 54 1.46 1.51 -3.80
N LEU A 55 0.83 0.71 -2.94
CA LEU A 55 -0.43 0.01 -3.21
C LEU A 55 -1.48 0.49 -2.21
N HIS A 56 -2.59 1.01 -2.72
CA HIS A 56 -3.77 1.38 -1.97
C HIS A 56 -4.88 0.38 -2.31
N ILE A 57 -5.46 -0.25 -1.30
CA ILE A 57 -6.62 -1.14 -1.42
C ILE A 57 -7.69 -0.62 -0.49
N ASP A 58 -8.88 -0.41 -1.01
CA ASP A 58 -10.00 0.10 -0.24
C ASP A 58 -11.23 -0.80 -0.39
N ASP A 59 -12.30 -0.51 0.35
CA ASP A 59 -13.51 -1.33 0.44
C ASP A 59 -14.83 -0.52 0.47
N GLU A 60 -14.80 0.69 -0.10
CA GLU A 60 -15.93 1.63 -0.15
C GLU A 60 -16.38 2.16 1.22
N ASP A 61 -15.56 2.01 2.27
CA ASP A 61 -15.89 2.48 3.61
C ASP A 61 -15.49 3.96 3.85
N PHE A 62 -15.56 4.42 5.09
CA PHE A 62 -15.32 5.80 5.51
C PHE A 62 -13.94 6.37 5.12
N ALA A 63 -12.97 5.52 4.78
CA ALA A 63 -11.62 5.92 4.37
C ALA A 63 -11.51 6.26 2.87
N THR A 64 -12.49 5.93 2.03
CA THR A 64 -12.38 6.06 0.57
C THR A 64 -12.04 7.48 0.13
N ALA A 65 -12.72 8.49 0.67
CA ALA A 65 -12.45 9.88 0.31
C ALA A 65 -11.05 10.36 0.73
N ASP A 66 -10.46 9.76 1.77
CA ASP A 66 -9.09 10.01 2.20
C ASP A 66 -8.11 9.34 1.23
N MET A 67 -8.32 8.06 0.91
CA MET A 67 -7.46 7.30 0.00
C MET A 67 -7.49 7.81 -1.44
N GLU A 68 -8.65 8.25 -1.94
CA GLU A 68 -8.79 8.93 -3.24
C GLU A 68 -8.03 10.26 -3.28
N ARG A 69 -8.14 11.05 -2.20
CA ARG A 69 -7.35 12.28 -2.05
C ARG A 69 -5.86 11.95 -2.07
N ASP A 70 -5.44 10.93 -1.34
CA ASP A 70 -4.04 10.55 -1.29
C ASP A 70 -3.52 10.11 -2.66
N HIS A 71 -4.30 9.30 -3.37
CA HIS A 71 -3.98 8.86 -4.71
C HIS A 71 -3.90 10.00 -5.73
N THR A 72 -4.72 11.04 -5.58
CA THR A 72 -4.73 12.19 -6.51
C THR A 72 -3.68 13.25 -6.20
N ARG A 73 -3.10 13.23 -4.99
CA ARG A 73 -2.14 14.25 -4.51
C ARG A 73 -0.72 13.72 -4.28
N THR A 74 -0.49 12.45 -4.57
CA THR A 74 0.84 11.85 -4.52
C THR A 74 1.66 12.20 -5.78
N ASP A 75 2.98 12.35 -5.61
CA ASP A 75 3.94 12.52 -6.70
C ASP A 75 4.59 11.19 -7.15
N VAL A 76 4.26 10.08 -6.49
CA VAL A 76 4.84 8.76 -6.79
C VAL A 76 3.78 7.81 -7.34
N PRO A 77 4.17 6.79 -8.13
CA PRO A 77 3.22 5.82 -8.68
C PRO A 77 2.47 5.06 -7.59
N VAL A 78 1.13 5.17 -7.59
CA VAL A 78 0.25 4.43 -6.69
C VAL A 78 -0.67 3.55 -7.51
N TRP A 79 -0.68 2.24 -7.23
CA TRP A 79 -1.76 1.37 -7.66
C TRP A 79 -2.91 1.54 -6.67
N PHE A 80 -4.08 1.95 -7.14
CA PHE A 80 -5.26 2.11 -6.31
C PHE A 80 -6.38 1.22 -6.83
N ASP A 81 -6.97 0.44 -5.93
CA ASP A 81 -8.09 -0.44 -6.24
C ASP A 81 -9.12 -0.43 -5.10
N ILE A 82 -10.38 -0.62 -5.45
CA ILE A 82 -11.51 -0.67 -4.52
C ILE A 82 -12.14 -2.06 -4.65
N LEU A 83 -12.20 -2.81 -3.55
CA LEU A 83 -12.68 -4.18 -3.55
C LEU A 83 -14.21 -4.23 -3.43
N ASP A 84 -14.88 -4.53 -4.53
CA ASP A 84 -16.34 -4.71 -4.57
C ASP A 84 -16.86 -5.71 -3.51
N GLY A 85 -17.99 -5.35 -2.89
CA GLY A 85 -18.73 -6.22 -1.96
C GLY A 85 -17.90 -6.64 -0.74
N THR A 86 -16.96 -5.80 -0.32
CA THR A 86 -16.07 -6.00 0.83
C THR A 86 -16.48 -5.08 1.98
N ASP A 87 -16.00 -5.40 3.18
CA ASP A 87 -16.17 -4.55 4.36
C ASP A 87 -14.79 -4.26 4.95
N HIS A 88 -14.76 -3.24 5.82
CA HIS A 88 -13.58 -2.77 6.55
C HIS A 88 -12.69 -3.89 7.05
N VAL A 89 -13.29 -4.92 7.64
CA VAL A 89 -12.56 -5.99 8.33
C VAL A 89 -11.99 -7.00 7.33
N LEU A 90 -12.66 -7.19 6.20
CA LEU A 90 -12.31 -8.20 5.21
C LEU A 90 -11.37 -7.71 4.10
N ALA A 91 -11.16 -6.40 3.94
CA ALA A 91 -10.32 -5.82 2.89
C ALA A 91 -8.95 -6.46 2.76
N THR A 92 -8.18 -6.59 3.85
CA THR A 92 -6.86 -7.23 3.80
C THR A 92 -6.94 -8.69 3.38
N ARG A 93 -7.95 -9.42 3.88
CA ARG A 93 -8.10 -10.85 3.58
C ARG A 93 -8.48 -11.09 2.12
N LYS A 94 -9.38 -10.27 1.59
CA LYS A 94 -9.82 -10.34 0.19
C LYS A 94 -8.74 -9.82 -0.75
N GLY A 95 -8.10 -8.70 -0.43
CA GLY A 95 -6.99 -8.11 -1.19
C GLY A 95 -5.66 -8.85 -1.09
N ARG A 96 -5.55 -9.91 -0.28
CA ARG A 96 -4.29 -10.64 -0.06
C ARG A 96 -3.57 -11.05 -1.35
N HIS A 97 -4.30 -11.41 -2.39
CA HIS A 97 -3.71 -11.83 -3.66
C HIS A 97 -2.98 -10.67 -4.36
N VAL A 98 -3.56 -9.47 -4.40
CA VAL A 98 -2.90 -8.28 -4.96
C VAL A 98 -1.79 -7.76 -4.05
N ILE A 99 -1.94 -7.85 -2.72
CA ILE A 99 -0.86 -7.54 -1.76
C ILE A 99 0.36 -8.46 -2.01
N THR A 100 0.12 -9.77 -2.11
CA THR A 100 1.19 -10.73 -2.38
C THR A 100 1.84 -10.47 -3.75
N ALA A 101 1.04 -10.18 -4.78
CA ALA A 101 1.59 -9.86 -6.11
C ALA A 101 2.49 -8.61 -6.05
N ARG A 102 2.04 -7.55 -5.37
CA ARG A 102 2.83 -6.33 -5.17
C ARG A 102 4.15 -6.62 -4.47
N LEU A 103 4.12 -7.36 -3.37
CA LEU A 103 5.34 -7.67 -2.61
C LEU A 103 6.30 -8.53 -3.44
N ARG A 104 5.81 -9.54 -4.17
CA ARG A 104 6.67 -10.38 -5.03
C ARG A 104 7.29 -9.59 -6.17
N TRP A 105 6.52 -8.67 -6.76
CA TRP A 105 7.05 -7.82 -7.82
C TRP A 105 8.10 -6.83 -7.29
N ARG A 106 7.82 -6.17 -6.16
CA ARG A 106 8.66 -5.07 -5.65
C ARG A 106 9.87 -5.52 -4.84
N LEU A 107 9.77 -6.65 -4.13
CA LEU A 107 10.81 -7.11 -3.21
C LEU A 107 11.60 -8.31 -3.73
N ALA A 108 11.11 -8.99 -4.76
CA ALA A 108 11.72 -10.19 -5.32
C ALA A 108 11.93 -10.11 -6.83
N ASP A 109 11.77 -8.91 -7.42
CA ASP A 109 11.89 -8.63 -8.86
C ASP A 109 11.06 -9.56 -9.76
N GLU A 110 9.97 -10.14 -9.23
CA GLU A 110 9.13 -11.05 -10.00
C GLU A 110 8.23 -10.29 -10.96
N ASN A 111 8.72 -9.99 -12.16
CA ASN A 111 7.98 -9.20 -13.16
C ASN A 111 6.67 -9.88 -13.64
N SER A 112 6.52 -11.20 -13.46
CA SER A 112 5.27 -11.92 -13.70
C SER A 112 4.17 -11.63 -12.67
N ALA A 113 4.53 -11.08 -11.50
CA ALA A 113 3.61 -10.55 -10.50
C ALA A 113 3.23 -9.08 -10.76
N ALA A 114 3.84 -8.49 -11.80
CA ALA A 114 3.37 -7.40 -12.64
C ALA A 114 1.85 -7.24 -12.68
N PRO A 115 1.19 -6.33 -11.96
CA PRO A 115 -0.25 -6.19 -12.13
C PRO A 115 -0.50 -5.59 -13.53
N GLY A 116 -1.29 -6.31 -14.34
CA GLY A 116 -1.45 -6.02 -15.77
C GLY A 116 -2.21 -4.73 -16.01
N THR A 117 -1.78 -3.91 -16.97
CA THR A 117 -2.55 -2.75 -17.42
C THR A 117 -3.84 -3.24 -18.07
N SER A 118 -4.96 -3.17 -17.36
CA SER A 118 -6.30 -3.39 -17.90
C SER A 118 -6.78 -2.19 -18.71
#